data_AF-A0A9P7N9W9-F1
#
_entry.id   AF-A0A9P7N9W9-F1
#
_cell.length_a   1.000
_cell.length_b   1.000
_cell.length_c   1.000
_cell.angle_alpha   90.00
_cell.angle_beta   90.00
_cell.angle_gamma   90.00
#
_symmetry.space_group_name_H-M   'P 1'
#
loop_
_entity.id
_entity.type
_entity.pdbx_description
1 polymer ?
#
loop_
_entity_poly.entity_id
_entity_poly.type
_entity_poly.pdbx_seq_one_letter_code
_entity_poly.pdbx_strand_id
1 'polypeptide(L)'
;MGVEREAKMEATSQTEVTGSRVLDETVEIPAPSHKPRQTSKKMPRAIRGVLIECDPSIKSIIVNIDSDNHDFIIEDLDEERVVVKENMVPLLKQKLEDRLKENLPPVDESGSDA
;
A
#
# COMPACT_ATOMS: atom_id res chain seq x y z
N MET A 1 -51.70 -80.37 -26.12
CA MET A 1 -52.70 -80.34 -27.19
C MET A 1 -53.11 -78.88 -27.30
N GLY A 2 -52.65 -78.09 -28.25
CA GLY A 2 -52.54 -78.36 -29.67
C GLY A 2 -53.44 -77.35 -30.36
N VAL A 3 -52.94 -76.75 -31.44
CA VAL A 3 -53.64 -75.93 -32.46
C VAL A 3 -54.09 -74.54 -31.95
N GLU A 4 -53.97 -73.42 -32.68
CA GLU A 4 -53.94 -73.10 -34.11
C GLU A 4 -53.03 -71.84 -34.26
N ARG A 5 -52.09 -71.71 -35.22
CA ARG A 5 -52.29 -71.28 -36.63
C ARG A 5 -53.37 -70.17 -36.71
N GLU A 6 -53.11 -68.97 -37.21
CA GLU A 6 -52.71 -68.70 -38.59
C GLU A 6 -52.52 -67.17 -38.77
N ALA A 7 -51.56 -66.80 -39.63
CA ALA A 7 -51.68 -65.79 -40.69
C ALA A 7 -52.14 -64.35 -40.37
N LYS A 8 -51.62 -63.28 -40.99
CA LYS A 8 -50.59 -63.07 -42.02
C LYS A 8 -50.48 -61.54 -42.22
N MET A 9 -49.29 -61.14 -42.69
CA MET A 9 -48.87 -59.96 -43.49
C MET A 9 -49.99 -58.99 -43.90
N GLU A 10 -49.81 -57.66 -43.96
CA GLU A 10 -48.76 -56.83 -44.57
C GLU A 10 -49.16 -55.38 -44.14
N ALA A 11 -48.34 -54.33 -44.02
CA ALA A 11 -47.34 -53.86 -44.96
C ALA A 11 -46.53 -52.70 -44.35
N THR A 12 -45.25 -52.65 -44.75
CA THR A 12 -44.53 -51.44 -45.19
C THR A 12 -44.26 -50.29 -44.21
N SER A 13 -43.12 -50.43 -43.54
CA SER A 13 -41.89 -49.64 -43.76
C SER A 13 -41.93 -48.10 -43.75
N GLN A 14 -41.15 -47.60 -42.78
CA GLN A 14 -40.27 -46.44 -42.81
C GLN A 14 -40.91 -45.05 -42.71
N THR A 15 -40.68 -44.40 -41.56
CA THR A 15 -39.77 -43.25 -41.58
C THR A 15 -39.09 -43.10 -40.21
N GLU A 16 -37.77 -43.21 -40.24
CA GLU A 16 -36.86 -42.90 -39.14
C GLU A 16 -36.76 -41.38 -39.01
N VAL A 17 -36.78 -40.85 -37.78
CA VAL A 17 -35.91 -39.74 -37.37
C VAL A 17 -35.80 -39.75 -35.84
N THR A 18 -34.73 -40.40 -35.38
CA THR A 18 -33.73 -39.87 -34.44
C THR A 18 -34.17 -38.75 -33.49
N GLY A 19 -34.05 -39.00 -32.18
CA GLY A 19 -34.14 -37.93 -31.20
C GLY A 19 -34.05 -38.37 -29.75
N SER A 20 -33.02 -39.14 -29.42
CA SER A 20 -32.66 -39.56 -28.06
C SER A 20 -32.67 -38.40 -27.07
N ARG A 21 -33.54 -38.46 -26.04
CA ARG A 21 -33.34 -37.72 -24.79
C ARG A 21 -32.90 -38.70 -23.72
N VAL A 22 -31.59 -38.92 -23.67
CA VAL A 22 -30.91 -39.43 -22.48
C VAL A 22 -31.08 -38.38 -21.38
N LEU A 23 -31.70 -38.75 -20.26
CA LEU A 23 -31.68 -37.95 -19.04
C LEU A 23 -30.46 -38.44 -18.26
N ASP A 24 -29.33 -37.85 -18.61
CA ASP A 24 -28.02 -38.09 -18.03
C ASP A 24 -27.88 -37.32 -16.70
N GLU A 25 -27.58 -38.10 -15.66
CA GLU A 25 -26.63 -37.79 -14.61
C GLU A 25 -26.81 -36.48 -13.80
N THR A 26 -27.24 -36.65 -12.55
CA THR A 26 -27.03 -35.69 -11.47
C THR A 26 -25.56 -35.31 -11.35
N VAL A 27 -25.19 -34.17 -11.93
CA VAL A 27 -23.89 -33.51 -11.67
C VAL A 27 -23.92 -32.95 -10.25
N GLU A 28 -23.28 -33.66 -9.34
CA GLU A 28 -22.92 -33.14 -8.02
C GLU A 28 -21.85 -32.06 -8.22
N ILE A 29 -22.23 -30.79 -8.01
CA ILE A 29 -21.33 -29.65 -8.14
C ILE A 29 -20.43 -29.62 -6.88
N PRO A 30 -19.10 -29.82 -6.99
CA PRO A 30 -18.23 -29.68 -5.83
C PRO A 30 -18.15 -28.22 -5.42
N ALA A 31 -18.43 -27.94 -4.14
CA ALA A 31 -18.33 -26.60 -3.57
C ALA A 31 -16.93 -26.00 -3.80
N PRO A 32 -16.82 -24.74 -4.28
CA PRO A 32 -15.53 -24.11 -4.47
C PRO A 32 -14.88 -23.83 -3.10
N SER A 33 -13.86 -24.61 -2.76
CA SER A 33 -12.92 -24.29 -1.68
C SER A 33 -12.06 -23.09 -2.10
N HIS A 34 -12.63 -21.89 -2.07
CA HIS A 34 -11.87 -20.66 -2.11
C HIS A 34 -11.17 -20.46 -0.77
N LYS A 35 -9.89 -20.86 -0.70
CA LYS A 35 -9.00 -20.40 0.37
C LYS A 35 -9.00 -18.87 0.34
N PRO A 36 -9.19 -18.16 1.46
CA PRO A 36 -9.05 -16.72 1.49
C PRO A 36 -7.61 -16.41 1.09
N ARG A 37 -7.47 -15.72 -0.05
CA ARG A 37 -6.20 -15.17 -0.52
C ARG A 37 -5.71 -14.24 0.59
N GLN A 38 -4.70 -14.70 1.34
CA GLN A 38 -4.07 -13.96 2.41
C GLN A 38 -3.25 -12.83 1.77
N THR A 39 -3.93 -11.77 1.33
CA THR A 39 -3.28 -10.51 1.01
C THR A 39 -2.87 -9.94 2.35
N SER A 40 -1.61 -10.13 2.71
CA SER A 40 -0.91 -9.44 3.78
C SER A 40 -0.97 -7.93 3.48
N LYS A 41 -2.09 -7.33 3.88
CA LYS A 41 -2.40 -5.91 3.74
C LYS A 41 -1.40 -5.16 4.60
N LYS A 42 -0.29 -4.74 4.00
CA LYS A 42 0.68 -3.83 4.64
C LYS A 42 -0.09 -2.54 4.95
N MET A 43 -0.42 -2.32 6.22
CA MET A 43 -1.18 -1.14 6.61
C MET A 43 -0.27 0.09 6.44
N PRO A 44 -0.72 1.14 5.74
CA PRO A 44 0.05 2.36 5.64
C PRO A 44 0.19 2.98 7.04
N ARG A 45 1.43 3.28 7.43
CA ARG A 45 1.71 4.09 8.62
C ARG A 45 1.83 5.53 8.15
N ALA A 46 0.93 6.39 8.61
CA ALA A 46 1.01 7.82 8.41
C ALA A 46 1.39 8.48 9.73
N ILE A 47 2.43 9.30 9.71
CA ILE A 47 2.90 10.09 10.85
C ILE A 47 2.70 11.56 10.49
N ARG A 48 2.12 12.34 11.40
CA ARG A 48 1.99 13.79 11.22
C ARG A 48 3.31 14.45 11.61
N GLY A 49 3.78 15.35 10.76
CA GLY A 49 5.01 16.09 10.96
C GLY A 49 5.02 17.35 10.10
N VAL A 50 6.00 18.20 10.36
CA VAL A 50 6.26 19.41 9.59
C VAL A 50 7.45 19.15 8.69
N LEU A 51 7.28 19.39 7.39
CA LEU A 51 8.37 19.37 6.43
C LEU A 51 9.14 20.69 6.54
N ILE A 52 10.45 20.60 6.74
CA ILE A 52 11.35 21.75 6.69
C ILE A 52 12.24 21.58 5.45
N GLU A 53 12.26 22.62 4.62
CA GLU A 53 13.22 22.79 3.54
C GLU A 53 14.28 23.81 4.01
N CYS A 54 15.55 23.41 4.00
CA CYS A 54 16.66 24.22 4.51
C CYS A 54 17.99 23.76 3.91
N ASP A 55 19.00 24.64 3.92
CA ASP A 55 20.34 24.34 3.42
C ASP A 55 21.01 23.16 4.15
N PRO A 56 21.93 22.42 3.50
CA PRO A 56 22.64 21.29 4.12
C PRO A 56 23.46 21.69 5.37
N SER A 57 23.91 22.94 5.43
CA SER A 57 24.57 23.50 6.62
C SER A 57 23.62 23.59 7.82
N ILE A 58 22.40 24.07 7.61
CA ILE A 58 21.36 24.17 8.64
C ILE A 58 20.93 22.77 9.09
N LYS A 59 20.76 21.85 8.13
CA LYS A 59 20.48 20.44 8.43
C LYS A 59 21.54 19.81 9.33
N SER A 60 22.82 20.07 9.06
CA SER A 60 23.92 19.57 9.91
C SER A 60 23.81 20.08 11.35
N ILE A 61 23.41 21.35 11.54
CA ILE A 61 23.16 21.92 12.87
C ILE A 61 21.93 21.25 13.53
N ILE A 62 20.85 21.04 12.77
CA ILE A 62 19.64 20.35 13.26
C ILE A 62 19.98 18.92 13.71
N VAL A 63 20.74 18.17 12.93
CA VAL A 63 21.21 16.82 13.28
C VAL A 63 22.11 16.85 14.52
N ASN A 64 22.97 17.87 14.65
CA ASN A 64 23.79 18.05 15.83
C ASN A 64 22.96 18.38 17.09
N ILE A 65 21.89 19.16 16.95
CA ILE A 65 20.92 19.44 18.05
C ILE A 65 20.11 18.18 18.39
N ASP A 66 19.77 17.38 17.39
CA ASP A 66 19.04 16.13 17.56
C ASP A 66 19.92 15.02 18.16
N SER A 67 21.25 15.10 18.03
CA SER A 67 22.19 14.08 18.53
C SER A 67 22.06 13.78 20.03
N ASP A 68 21.56 14.73 20.83
CA ASP A 68 21.37 14.54 22.27
C ASP A 68 20.16 13.64 22.60
N ASN A 69 19.01 13.86 21.96
CA ASN A 69 17.73 13.22 22.35
C ASN A 69 17.01 12.48 21.21
N HIS A 70 17.46 12.64 19.95
CA HIS A 70 16.89 12.06 18.73
C HIS A 70 15.36 12.15 18.67
N ASP A 71 14.84 13.29 19.11
CA ASP A 71 13.42 13.50 19.37
C ASP A 71 12.80 14.53 18.44
N PHE A 72 13.61 15.27 17.68
CA PHE A 72 13.15 16.32 16.78
C PHE A 72 12.83 15.74 15.41
N ILE A 73 13.73 14.94 14.84
CA ILE A 73 13.63 14.41 13.48
C ILE A 73 12.76 13.14 13.48
N ILE A 74 11.77 13.11 12.59
CA ILE A 74 10.93 11.93 12.35
C ILE A 74 11.53 11.09 11.22
N GLU A 75 11.82 11.73 10.10
CA GLU A 75 12.35 11.09 8.90
C GLU A 75 13.23 12.08 8.12
N ASP A 76 14.36 11.59 7.67
CA ASP A 76 15.27 12.29 6.78
C ASP A 76 14.90 11.91 5.34
N LEU A 77 14.46 12.89 4.55
CA LEU A 77 14.02 12.67 3.17
C LEU A 77 15.17 12.84 2.19
N ASP A 78 15.85 13.99 2.26
CA ASP A 78 16.92 14.40 1.34
C ASP A 78 17.89 15.37 2.04
N GLU A 79 18.98 15.75 1.39
CA GLU A 79 20.01 16.67 1.91
C GLU A 79 19.48 18.05 2.35
N GLU A 80 18.40 18.51 1.73
CA GLU A 80 17.76 19.81 2.01
C GLU A 80 16.40 19.68 2.70
N ARG A 81 15.92 18.45 2.92
CA ARG A 81 14.55 18.18 3.39
C ARG A 81 14.52 17.23 4.56
N VAL A 82 13.87 17.67 5.63
CA VAL A 82 13.70 16.86 6.83
C VAL A 82 12.29 17.00 7.39
N VAL A 83 11.73 15.89 7.88
CA VAL A 83 10.44 15.88 8.57
C VAL A 83 10.70 15.90 10.07
N VAL A 84 10.11 16.87 10.76
CA VAL A 84 10.25 17.05 12.22
C VAL A 84 8.90 17.01 12.93
N LYS A 85 8.91 16.71 14.24
CA LYS A 85 7.71 16.71 15.09
C LYS A 85 7.17 18.14 15.25
N GLU A 86 5.88 18.32 14.94
CA GLU A 86 5.19 19.62 15.02
C GLU A 86 5.34 20.31 16.39
N ASN A 87 5.21 19.53 17.47
CA ASN A 87 5.35 20.03 18.85
C ASN A 87 6.74 20.60 19.17
N MET A 88 7.77 20.15 18.45
CA MET A 88 9.17 20.49 18.73
C MET A 88 9.73 21.57 17.81
N VAL A 89 9.01 21.95 16.74
CA VAL A 89 9.39 23.01 15.81
C VAL A 89 9.76 24.34 16.51
N PRO A 90 8.97 24.89 17.46
CA PRO A 90 9.32 26.16 18.09
C PRO A 90 10.60 26.08 18.91
N LEU A 91 10.80 24.97 19.64
CA LEU A 91 12.01 24.74 20.42
C LEU A 91 13.23 24.54 19.52
N LEU A 92 13.05 23.81 18.41
CA LEU A 92 14.12 23.60 17.43
C LEU A 92 14.58 24.94 16.85
N LYS A 93 13.66 25.82 16.46
CA LYS A 93 14.00 27.16 15.93
C LYS A 93 14.83 27.97 16.93
N GLN A 94 14.39 28.03 18.18
CA GLN A 94 15.13 28.76 19.22
C GLN A 94 16.56 28.23 19.40
N LYS A 95 16.71 26.90 19.54
CA LYS A 95 18.04 26.27 19.66
C LYS A 95 18.91 26.51 18.43
N LEU A 96 18.32 26.53 17.23
CA LEU A 96 19.02 26.76 15.99
C LEU A 96 19.53 28.21 15.92
N GLU A 97 18.70 29.18 16.31
CA GLU A 97 19.10 30.59 16.43
C GLU A 97 20.22 30.78 17.47
N ASP A 98 20.13 30.13 18.64
CA ASP A 98 21.19 30.17 19.65
C ASP A 98 22.51 29.62 19.10
N ARG A 99 22.49 28.46 18.43
CA ARG A 99 23.69 27.84 17.82
C ARG A 99 24.30 28.67 16.70
N LEU A 100 23.46 29.31 15.88
CA LEU A 100 23.93 30.24 14.85
C LEU A 100 24.63 31.44 15.51
N LYS A 101 24.04 32.00 16.56
CA LYS A 101 24.57 33.18 17.24
C LYS A 101 25.88 32.92 17.98
N GLU A 102 26.09 31.72 18.51
CA GLU A 102 27.37 31.29 19.08
C GLU A 102 28.48 31.14 18.02
N ASN A 103 28.13 30.81 16.78
CA ASN A 103 29.11 30.55 15.72
C ASN A 103 29.46 31.78 14.89
N LEU A 104 28.65 32.84 14.91
CA LEU A 104 29.01 34.11 14.32
C LEU A 104 29.95 34.87 15.29
N PRO A 105 31.17 35.25 14.87
CA PRO A 105 31.93 36.24 15.62
C PRO A 105 31.07 37.51 15.75
N PRO A 106 31.20 38.28 16.85
CA PRO A 106 30.54 39.56 16.94
C PRO A 106 30.91 40.32 15.67
N VAL A 107 29.92 40.60 14.84
CA VAL A 107 30.09 41.58 13.78
C VAL A 107 30.33 42.88 14.54
N ASP A 108 31.61 43.19 14.75
CA ASP A 108 32.03 44.51 15.14
C ASP A 108 31.34 45.44 14.15
N GLU A 109 30.37 46.21 14.62
CA GLU A 109 29.87 47.40 13.93
C GLU A 109 31.00 48.45 13.87
N SER A 110 32.19 48.07 13.41
CA SER A 110 33.27 48.99 13.07
C SER A 110 33.03 49.49 11.64
N GLY A 111 31.84 50.08 11.47
CA GLY A 111 31.56 51.01 10.39
C GLY A 111 32.36 52.27 10.64
N SER A 112 33.46 52.41 9.89
CA SER A 112 33.84 53.63 9.20
C SER A 112 33.39 54.96 9.85
N ASP A 113 34.16 55.48 10.82
CA ASP A 113 34.15 56.92 11.08
C ASP A 113 35.08 57.61 10.07
N ALA A 114 34.62 58.76 9.59
CA ALA A 114 35.01 59.46 8.36
C ALA A 114 36.39 60.15 8.39
#